data_AF-A0A9P0M4N7-F1
#
_entry.id   AF-A0A9P0M4N7-F1
#
_cell.length_a   1.000
_cell.length_b   1.000
_cell.length_c   1.000
_cell.angle_alpha   90.00
_cell.angle_beta   90.00
_cell.angle_gamma   90.00
#
_symmetry.space_group_name_H-M   'P 1'
#
loop_
_entity.id
_entity.type
_entity.pdbx_description
1 polymer ?
#
loop_
_entity_poly.entity_id
_entity_poly.type
_entity_poly.pdbx_seq_one_letter_code
_entity_poly.pdbx_strand_id
1 'polypeptide(L)'
;MSAAEKRKRGANFTTSETRVLLSIITEFTAIMENKKTGGVSVQEKNKAWSKITAKFDAACLEGRHRTMDSLKKLFDNKKRELRKPRAEILETDGGPSQRTGHH
;
A
#
# COMPACT_ATOMS: atom_id res chain seq x y z
N MET A 1 13.04 16.83 31.26
CA MET A 1 11.82 16.00 31.12
C MET A 1 11.74 15.49 29.70
N SER A 2 11.57 14.17 29.55
CA SER A 2 11.84 13.38 28.35
C SER A 2 10.73 13.41 27.30
N ALA A 3 11.16 13.15 26.07
CA ALA A 3 10.46 12.45 25.01
C ALA A 3 9.19 13.10 24.44
N ALA A 4 9.39 14.16 23.66
CA ALA A 4 8.65 14.27 22.41
C ALA A 4 9.09 13.12 21.49
N GLU A 5 8.52 11.93 21.68
CA GLU A 5 8.52 10.87 20.67
C GLU A 5 7.76 11.40 19.47
N LYS A 6 8.46 12.21 18.66
CA LYS A 6 8.06 12.61 17.33
C LYS A 6 7.76 11.30 16.62
N ARG A 7 6.46 11.01 16.41
CA ARG A 7 6.00 9.87 15.60
C ARG A 7 6.91 9.83 14.40
N LYS A 8 7.82 8.83 14.32
CA LYS A 8 8.65 8.66 13.14
C LYS A 8 7.66 8.49 12.01
N ARG A 9 7.50 9.54 11.18
CA ARG A 9 6.77 9.45 9.91
C ARG A 9 7.40 8.23 9.25
N GLY A 10 6.64 7.12 9.16
CA GLY A 10 7.16 5.90 8.58
C GLY A 10 7.76 6.27 7.24
N ALA A 11 9.00 5.83 6.97
CA ALA A 11 9.70 6.23 5.76
C ALA A 11 8.76 6.03 4.55
N ASN A 12 8.75 6.97 3.61
CA ASN A 12 7.96 6.79 2.39
C ASN A 12 8.44 5.52 1.68
N PHE A 13 7.52 4.81 1.03
CA PHE A 13 7.90 3.70 0.17
C PHE A 13 8.72 4.23 -0.99
N THR A 14 9.94 3.73 -1.13
CA THR A 14 10.79 4.05 -2.26
C THR A 14 10.26 3.40 -3.55
N THR A 15 10.69 3.91 -4.70
CA THR A 15 10.37 3.31 -5.99
C THR A 15 10.84 1.86 -6.05
N SER A 16 11.99 1.54 -5.45
CA SER A 16 12.53 0.18 -5.35
C SER A 16 11.62 -0.72 -4.51
N GLU A 17 11.21 -0.29 -3.31
CA GLU A 17 10.23 -1.02 -2.48
C GLU A 17 8.93 -1.27 -3.25
N THR A 18 8.45 -0.26 -3.98
CA THR A 18 7.22 -0.38 -4.78
C THR A 18 7.37 -1.41 -5.88
N ARG A 19 8.50 -1.42 -6.60
CA ARG A 19 8.78 -2.42 -7.65
C ARG A 19 8.87 -3.83 -7.09
N VAL A 20 9.53 -4.01 -5.95
CA VAL A 20 9.61 -5.30 -5.25
C VAL A 20 8.22 -5.78 -4.88
N LEU A 21 7.40 -4.90 -4.27
CA LEU A 21 6.02 -5.25 -3.92
C LEU A 21 5.20 -5.67 -5.15
N LEU A 22 5.28 -4.91 -6.25
CA LEU A 22 4.55 -5.23 -7.49
C LEU A 22 5.02 -6.56 -8.08
N SER A 23 6.33 -6.83 -8.10
CA SER A 23 6.90 -8.09 -8.57
C SER A 23 6.41 -9.28 -7.77
N ILE A 24 6.31 -9.15 -6.46
CA ILE A 24 5.76 -10.21 -5.60
C ILE A 24 4.27 -10.38 -5.89
N ILE A 25 3.50 -9.28 -5.97
CA ILE A 25 2.05 -9.33 -6.22
C ILE A 25 1.75 -9.97 -7.58
N THR A 26 2.58 -9.76 -8.61
CA THR A 26 2.38 -10.41 -9.91
C THR A 26 2.43 -11.94 -9.84
N GLU A 27 3.18 -12.52 -8.89
CA GLU A 27 3.15 -13.97 -8.64
C GLU A 27 1.80 -14.43 -8.04
N PHE A 28 1.11 -13.54 -7.32
CA PHE A 28 -0.19 -13.80 -6.69
C PHE A 28 -1.37 -13.21 -7.48
N THR A 29 -1.14 -12.67 -8.69
CA THR A 29 -2.19 -12.05 -9.51
C THR A 29 -3.36 -13.01 -9.74
N ALA A 30 -3.11 -14.30 -9.96
CA ALA A 30 -4.15 -15.30 -10.14
C ALA A 30 -5.16 -15.35 -8.97
N ILE A 31 -4.70 -15.14 -7.74
CA ILE A 31 -5.54 -15.11 -6.53
C ILE A 31 -6.14 -13.72 -6.32
N MET A 32 -5.37 -12.67 -6.59
CA MET A 32 -5.76 -11.27 -6.40
C MET A 32 -6.84 -10.81 -7.38
N GLU A 33 -6.70 -11.19 -8.65
CA GLU A 33 -7.63 -10.90 -9.74
C GLU A 33 -8.77 -11.91 -9.87
N ASN A 34 -8.76 -12.96 -9.03
CA ASN A 34 -9.87 -13.90 -8.97
C ASN A 34 -11.17 -13.14 -8.62
N LYS A 35 -12.04 -13.01 -9.62
CA LYS A 35 -13.33 -12.30 -9.56
C LYS A 35 -14.44 -13.17 -8.97
N LYS A 36 -14.14 -14.41 -8.55
CA LYS A 36 -15.12 -15.31 -7.91
C LYS A 36 -15.54 -14.73 -6.56
N THR A 37 -16.77 -14.23 -6.49
CA THR A 37 -17.48 -13.69 -5.32
C THR A 37 -17.98 -14.81 -4.40
N GLY A 38 -17.08 -15.69 -3.95
CA GLY A 38 -17.37 -16.65 -2.87
C GLY A 38 -16.57 -16.28 -1.63
N GLY A 39 -17.12 -16.45 -0.43
CA GLY A 39 -16.43 -16.13 0.84
C GLY A 39 -15.05 -16.79 1.00
N VAL A 40 -14.81 -17.91 0.29
CA VAL A 40 -13.50 -18.59 0.17
C VAL A 40 -12.42 -17.65 -0.40
N SER A 41 -12.77 -16.78 -1.35
CA SER A 41 -11.83 -15.85 -1.99
C SER A 41 -11.25 -14.80 -1.04
N VAL A 42 -11.97 -14.42 0.03
CA VAL A 42 -11.47 -13.44 1.01
C VAL A 42 -10.36 -14.04 1.86
N GLN A 43 -10.56 -15.28 2.31
CA GLN A 43 -9.54 -16.02 3.07
C GLN A 43 -8.31 -16.30 2.23
N GLU A 44 -8.48 -16.70 0.96
CA GLU A 44 -7.35 -16.90 0.04
C GLU A 44 -6.59 -15.61 -0.25
N LYS A 45 -7.30 -14.48 -0.46
CA LYS A 45 -6.65 -13.17 -0.60
C LYS A 45 -5.89 -12.78 0.66
N ASN A 46 -6.44 -12.99 1.85
CA ASN A 46 -5.71 -12.72 3.10
C ASN A 46 -4.48 -13.62 3.26
N LYS A 47 -4.56 -14.91 2.91
CA LYS A 47 -3.39 -15.81 2.88
C LYS A 47 -2.34 -15.33 1.88
N ALA A 48 -2.76 -14.92 0.68
CA ALA A 48 -1.87 -14.35 -0.33
C ALA A 48 -1.18 -13.09 0.20
N TRP A 49 -1.92 -12.16 0.80
CA TRP A 49 -1.36 -10.97 1.43
C TRP A 49 -0.40 -11.25 2.57
N SER A 50 -0.65 -12.28 3.37
CA SER A 50 0.28 -12.73 4.42
C SER A 50 1.59 -13.22 3.81
N LYS A 51 1.53 -14.03 2.74
CA LYS A 51 2.72 -14.47 1.99
C LYS A 51 3.46 -13.31 1.33
N ILE A 52 2.74 -12.36 0.72
CA ILE A 52 3.31 -11.15 0.12
C ILE A 52 4.07 -10.35 1.19
N THR A 53 3.47 -10.17 2.37
CA THR A 53 4.08 -9.44 3.48
C THR A 53 5.38 -10.12 3.92
N ALA A 54 5.35 -11.44 4.12
CA ALA A 54 6.55 -12.21 4.51
C ALA A 54 7.65 -12.17 3.44
N LYS A 55 7.29 -12.30 2.15
CA LYS A 55 8.25 -12.17 1.05
C LYS A 55 8.85 -10.77 0.96
N PHE A 56 8.02 -9.75 1.12
CA PHE A 56 8.45 -8.36 1.10
C PHE A 56 9.41 -8.06 2.26
N ASP A 57 9.08 -8.57 3.44
CA ASP A 57 9.90 -8.44 4.64
C ASP A 57 11.27 -9.11 4.46
N ALA A 58 11.29 -10.34 3.94
CA ALA A 58 12.52 -11.05 3.61
C ALA A 58 13.35 -10.35 2.51
N ALA A 59 12.70 -9.68 1.56
CA ALA A 59 13.37 -8.89 0.53
C ALA A 59 13.86 -7.52 1.04
N CYS A 60 13.28 -7.01 2.15
CA CYS A 60 13.64 -5.72 2.72
C CYS A 60 14.80 -5.88 3.71
N LEU A 61 16.03 -5.77 3.20
CA LEU A 61 17.25 -5.88 4.01
C LEU A 61 17.40 -4.75 5.06
N GLU A 62 16.61 -3.68 4.96
CA GLU A 62 16.76 -2.47 5.79
C GLU A 62 15.98 -2.52 7.13
N GLY A 63 15.46 -3.69 7.53
CA GLY A 63 14.73 -3.87 8.79
C GLY A 63 13.39 -3.11 8.86
N ARG A 64 12.90 -2.62 7.72
CA ARG A 64 11.62 -1.90 7.61
C ARG A 64 10.48 -2.90 7.48
N HIS A 65 10.07 -3.47 8.61
CA HIS A 65 8.88 -4.32 8.68
C HIS A 65 7.64 -3.49 8.33
N ARG A 66 7.04 -3.76 7.17
CA ARG A 66 5.79 -3.11 6.74
C ARG A 66 4.63 -4.05 7.04
N THR A 67 3.60 -3.51 7.69
CA THR A 67 2.38 -4.27 7.93
C THR A 67 1.65 -4.54 6.63
N MET A 68 0.92 -5.66 6.60
CA MET A 68 0.05 -6.05 5.48
C MET A 68 -0.87 -4.89 5.03
N ASP A 69 -1.42 -4.13 5.98
CA ASP A 69 -2.27 -2.96 5.70
C ASP A 69 -1.53 -1.87 4.91
N SER A 70 -0.27 -1.61 5.26
CA SER A 70 0.56 -0.62 4.55
C SER A 70 0.83 -1.05 3.10
N LEU A 71 1.10 -2.34 2.88
CA LEU A 71 1.30 -2.92 1.54
C LEU A 71 0.01 -2.89 0.70
N LYS A 72 -1.12 -3.21 1.33
CA LYS A 72 -2.45 -3.11 0.70
C LYS A 72 -2.74 -1.67 0.24
N LYS A 73 -2.50 -0.69 1.12
CA LYS A 73 -2.66 0.74 0.80
C LYS A 73 -1.75 1.19 -0.34
N LEU A 74 -0.47 0.79 -0.32
CA LEU A 74 0.48 1.11 -1.39
C LEU A 74 0.00 0.56 -2.73
N PHE A 75 -0.41 -0.71 -2.77
CA PHE A 75 -0.91 -1.35 -3.98
C PHE A 75 -2.19 -0.70 -4.50
N ASP A 76 -3.14 -0.37 -3.61
CA ASP A 76 -4.38 0.30 -3.98
C ASP A 76 -4.13 1.71 -4.53
N ASN A 77 -3.24 2.48 -3.89
CA ASN A 77 -2.76 3.76 -4.43
C ASN A 77 -2.18 3.57 -5.83
N LYS A 78 -1.28 2.61 -6.03
CA LYS A 78 -0.66 2.38 -7.34
C LYS A 78 -1.68 1.97 -8.40
N LYS A 79 -2.65 1.13 -8.04
CA LYS A 79 -3.74 0.72 -8.93
C LYS A 79 -4.62 1.91 -9.34
N ARG A 80 -4.87 2.84 -8.42
CA ARG A 80 -5.57 4.09 -8.72
C ARG A 80 -4.76 4.99 -9.63
N GLU A 81 -3.46 5.17 -9.37
CA GLU A 81 -2.57 5.94 -10.25
C GLU A 81 -2.55 5.40 -11.68
N LEU A 82 -2.50 4.07 -11.84
CA LEU A 82 -2.51 3.43 -13.16
C LEU A 82 -3.85 3.58 -13.90
N ARG A 83 -4.95 3.81 -13.18
CA ARG A 83 -6.28 4.03 -13.75
C ARG A 83 -6.57 5.49 -14.05
N LYS A 84 -5.80 6.42 -13.48
CA LYS A 84 -5.94 7.84 -13.78
C LYS A 84 -5.44 8.10 -15.20
N PRO A 85 -6.24 8.73 -16.08
CA PRO A 85 -5.72 9.22 -17.35
C PRO A 85 -4.59 10.23 -17.05
N ARG A 86 -3.54 10.20 -17.86
CA ARG A 86 -2.27 10.95 -17.68
C ARG A 86 -2.44 12.48 -17.52
N ALA A 87 -3.65 13.00 -17.72
CA ALA A 87 -4.00 14.42 -17.57
C ALA A 87 -4.17 14.88 -16.10
N GLU A 88 -4.34 13.98 -15.12
CA GLU A 88 -4.71 14.34 -13.73
C GLU A 88 -3.73 13.80 -12.67
N ILE A 89 -2.45 13.66 -13.03
CA ILE A 89 -1.38 13.19 -12.11
C ILE A 89 -0.69 14.35 -11.38
N LEU A 90 -1.22 15.56 -11.51
CA LEU A 90 -0.84 16.71 -10.70
C LEU A 90 -1.81 16.76 -9.53
N GLU A 91 -1.30 17.04 -8.34
CA GLU A 91 -2.07 17.27 -7.09
C GLU A 91 -2.44 16.01 -6.29
N THR A 92 -1.56 15.62 -5.37
CA THR A 92 -1.94 15.34 -3.97
C THR A 92 -0.68 15.04 -3.15
N ASP A 93 -0.11 16.10 -2.58
CA ASP A 93 0.53 16.02 -1.28
C ASP A 93 -0.50 16.53 -0.27
N GLY A 94 -0.96 15.66 0.64
CA GLY A 94 -1.61 16.04 1.91
C GLY A 94 -3.04 16.61 1.88
N GLY A 95 -4.04 15.82 2.32
CA GLY A 95 -5.24 16.39 2.98
C GLY A 95 -4.91 16.97 4.37
N PRO A 96 -5.86 17.55 5.17
CA PRO A 96 -7.33 17.53 5.06
C PRO A 96 -8.05 18.90 5.24
N SER A 97 -9.35 18.92 4.92
CA SER A 97 -10.46 19.74 5.50
C SER A 97 -10.13 21.05 6.23
N GLN A 98 -10.56 22.18 5.66
CA GLN A 98 -11.20 23.25 6.44
C GLN A 98 -12.52 23.68 5.82
N ARG A 99 -13.60 23.25 6.48
CA ARG A 99 -14.91 23.87 6.49
C ARG A 99 -14.82 25.13 7.36
N THR A 100 -15.04 26.33 6.80
CA THR A 100 -15.49 27.60 7.43
C THR A 100 -15.23 28.72 6.41
N GLY A 101 -16.09 29.71 6.09
CA GLY A 101 -17.39 30.14 6.59
C GLY A 101 -17.78 31.44 5.84
N HIS A 102 -19.05 31.86 6.03
CA HIS A 102 -19.63 33.22 5.89
C HIS A 102 -19.05 34.23 4.87
N HIS A 103 -19.89 34.69 3.94
CA HIS A 103 -20.63 35.96 4.10
C HIS A 103 -21.83 36.00 3.14
#